data_AF-A0A7D6IAZ7-F1
#
_entry.id   AF-A0A7D6IAZ7-F1
#
_cell.length_a   1.000
_cell.length_b   1.000
_cell.length_c   1.000
_cell.angle_alpha   90.00
_cell.angle_beta   90.00
_cell.angle_gamma   90.00
#
_symmetry.space_group_name_H-M   'P 1'
#
loop_
_entity.id
_entity.type
_entity.pdbx_description
1 polymer ?
#
loop_
_entity_poly.entity_id
_entity_poly.type
_entity_poly.pdbx_seq_one_letter_code
_entity_poly.pdbx_strand_id
1 'polypeptide(L)'
;MAAASQGPPVARRPGYATPANDGVGHRGLCTREQILASAAKAFLRNGFHSTSLDMIAKAANVSRATVYQYFANKEDIFLALSKAASRDVLSLGGRLGRLGPDPEGVAALFSWLKDWAGIYDAHAAVFAEFPGIGTSRGLAIGDVRAEAATFTSQVEARLRTADLRGLHPYDATAALTRITHMVHVYRSRAMFPLPATGIYESLTLALQLMLFPDTPERTFREVLRALRPARSPMLQSKADAQHDRPIPDVSLGPTSPVRQAVLRTSSALFAESGYHAVGMTDIAASANISRATLYRYYSTKHTILAELTQRAVSDVERLAGTLTRGGIGALTEWIADYVRFQRQARGVTRAWFDGTVATQLCEAPVRHGVSAIYGAAKGLLDTVDLPAGMDLDVAAVVFLAVLGRMTEPTFVGGAECDARAARLMMDLLTRSILRSVPRPL
;
A
#
# COMPACT_ATOMS: atom_id res chain seq x y z
N MET A 1 22.59 -22.77 63.41
CA MET A 1 21.88 -23.67 62.48
C MET A 1 20.62 -22.97 61.99
N ALA A 2 20.49 -22.83 60.67
CA ALA A 2 19.38 -22.19 60.00
C ALA A 2 18.18 -23.14 59.85
N ALA A 3 16.98 -22.58 59.73
CA ALA A 3 15.86 -23.21 59.05
C ALA A 3 15.11 -22.14 58.25
N ALA A 4 15.31 -22.15 56.93
CA ALA A 4 14.60 -21.31 55.97
C ALA A 4 13.25 -21.96 55.61
N SER A 5 12.14 -21.25 55.81
CA SER A 5 10.80 -21.70 55.42
C SER A 5 10.54 -21.42 53.94
N GLN A 6 10.22 -22.49 53.20
CA GLN A 6 10.00 -22.51 51.75
C GLN A 6 8.69 -21.80 51.36
N GLY A 7 8.77 -20.86 50.40
CA GLY A 7 7.62 -20.17 49.80
C GLY A 7 6.81 -21.06 48.84
N PRO A 8 5.64 -20.58 48.36
CA PRO A 8 4.78 -21.33 47.45
C PRO A 8 5.49 -21.66 46.12
N PRO A 9 5.07 -22.74 45.42
CA PRO A 9 5.85 -23.35 44.34
C PRO A 9 5.98 -22.41 43.13
N VAL A 10 7.21 -22.08 42.76
CA VAL A 10 7.54 -21.34 41.53
C VAL A 10 7.41 -22.28 40.34
N ALA A 11 6.33 -22.20 39.59
CA ALA A 11 6.19 -22.95 38.33
C ALA A 11 6.92 -22.24 37.17
N ARG A 12 8.06 -22.79 36.76
CA ARG A 12 8.80 -22.56 35.50
C ARG A 12 9.36 -23.93 35.07
N ARG A 13 9.34 -24.48 33.85
CA ARG A 13 8.86 -24.20 32.47
C ARG A 13 8.54 -25.59 31.83
N PRO A 14 7.81 -25.68 30.70
CA PRO A 14 8.27 -26.49 29.57
C PRO A 14 8.84 -25.54 28.50
N GLY A 15 10.03 -25.84 28.00
CA GLY A 15 10.64 -25.13 26.88
C GLY A 15 10.46 -25.88 25.56
N TYR A 16 10.64 -25.13 24.46
CA TYR A 16 10.56 -25.50 23.04
C TYR A 16 9.11 -25.65 22.50
N ALA A 17 8.71 -24.72 21.63
CA ALA A 17 7.33 -24.34 21.31
C ALA A 17 6.40 -25.46 20.79
N THR A 18 5.16 -25.48 21.30
CA THR A 18 3.93 -26.05 20.68
C THR A 18 2.75 -25.11 21.04
N PRO A 19 1.69 -24.99 20.22
CA PRO A 19 0.88 -23.78 20.12
C PRO A 19 -0.29 -23.78 21.12
N ALA A 20 0.00 -23.57 22.40
CA ALA A 20 -1.00 -23.30 23.45
C ALA A 20 -0.27 -23.08 24.77
N ASN A 21 0.41 -21.94 24.94
CA ASN A 21 0.94 -21.57 26.25
C ASN A 21 -0.17 -20.83 27.01
N ASP A 22 -1.21 -21.58 27.38
CA ASP A 22 -2.46 -21.07 27.97
C ASP A 22 -2.31 -20.83 29.49
N GLY A 23 -1.17 -21.26 30.06
CA GLY A 23 -0.83 -21.17 31.49
C GLY A 23 0.01 -19.95 31.87
N VAL A 24 0.03 -18.89 31.07
CA VAL A 24 0.80 -17.68 31.36
C VAL A 24 -0.05 -16.72 32.20
N GLY A 25 0.24 -16.61 33.50
CA GLY A 25 -0.41 -15.61 34.35
C GLY A 25 -0.24 -14.18 33.82
N HIS A 26 -1.06 -13.23 34.29
CA HIS A 26 -1.14 -11.84 33.79
C HIS A 26 0.21 -11.18 33.50
N ARG A 27 1.24 -11.43 34.33
CA ARG A 27 2.60 -10.88 34.15
C ARG A 27 3.29 -11.36 32.88
N GLY A 28 3.10 -12.63 32.51
CA GLY A 28 3.72 -13.16 31.30
C GLY A 28 2.97 -12.79 30.02
N LEU A 29 1.65 -12.55 30.08
CA LEU A 29 0.90 -11.92 28.97
C LEU A 29 1.43 -10.51 28.69
N CYS A 30 1.59 -9.68 29.73
CA CYS A 30 2.19 -8.36 29.59
C CYS A 30 3.63 -8.43 29.03
N THR A 31 4.41 -9.43 29.45
CA THR A 31 5.79 -9.61 28.94
C THR A 31 5.78 -10.00 27.46
N ARG A 32 4.86 -10.88 27.05
CA ARG A 32 4.66 -11.27 25.65
C ARG A 32 4.25 -10.08 24.79
N GLU A 33 3.33 -9.25 25.26
CA GLU A 33 2.89 -8.03 24.58
C GLU A 33 4.03 -7.00 24.47
N GLN A 34 4.83 -6.84 25.52
CA GLN A 34 6.02 -5.98 25.51
C GLN A 34 7.04 -6.44 24.46
N ILE A 35 7.28 -7.76 24.34
CA ILE A 35 8.16 -8.32 23.29
C ILE A 35 7.60 -8.01 21.90
N LEU A 36 6.30 -8.22 21.67
CA LEU A 36 5.65 -7.94 20.39
C LEU A 36 5.73 -6.45 20.01
N ALA A 37 5.43 -5.55 20.95
CA ALA A 37 5.48 -4.11 20.71
C ALA A 37 6.92 -3.63 20.39
N SER A 38 7.92 -4.15 21.10
CA SER A 38 9.32 -3.84 20.81
C SER A 38 9.79 -4.44 19.49
N ALA A 39 9.34 -5.65 19.15
CA ALA A 39 9.63 -6.27 17.86
C ALA A 39 9.04 -5.49 16.68
N ALA A 40 7.78 -5.06 16.77
CA ALA A 40 7.15 -4.24 15.74
C ALA A 40 7.94 -2.95 15.46
N LYS A 41 8.39 -2.26 16.52
CA LYS A 41 9.26 -1.07 16.40
C LYS A 41 10.62 -1.41 15.79
N ALA A 42 11.21 -2.56 16.14
CA ALA A 42 12.48 -3.00 15.59
C ALA A 42 12.38 -3.33 14.09
N PHE A 43 11.32 -4.02 13.68
CA PHE A 43 11.03 -4.31 12.27
C PHE A 43 10.81 -3.03 11.46
N LEU A 44 10.04 -2.07 11.96
CA LEU A 44 9.83 -0.79 11.28
C LEU A 44 11.12 0.01 11.07
N ARG A 45 12.03 -0.03 12.05
CA ARG A 45 13.28 0.75 12.01
C ARG A 45 14.37 0.11 11.17
N ASN A 46 14.49 -1.22 11.24
CA ASN A 46 15.64 -1.93 10.65
C ASN A 46 15.26 -2.82 9.46
N GLY A 47 13.97 -2.98 9.18
CA GLY A 47 13.43 -4.02 8.29
C GLY A 47 13.40 -5.41 8.95
N PHE A 48 12.55 -6.30 8.45
CA PHE A 48 12.44 -7.67 8.97
C PHE A 48 13.76 -8.46 8.89
N HIS A 49 14.45 -8.40 7.75
CA HIS A 49 15.66 -9.20 7.52
C HIS A 49 16.81 -8.80 8.43
N SER A 50 17.03 -7.50 8.64
CA SER A 50 18.12 -6.99 9.47
C SER A 50 17.81 -7.03 10.97
N THR A 51 16.58 -7.35 11.38
CA THR A 51 16.21 -7.46 12.80
C THR A 51 16.57 -8.84 13.36
N SER A 52 17.18 -8.86 14.54
CA SER A 52 17.58 -10.08 15.28
C SER A 52 16.84 -10.19 16.61
N LEU A 53 16.76 -11.41 17.16
CA LEU A 53 16.15 -11.63 18.47
C LEU A 53 16.90 -10.90 19.60
N ASP A 54 18.22 -10.70 19.47
CA ASP A 54 19.01 -9.93 20.44
C ASP A 54 18.64 -8.45 20.43
N MET A 55 18.41 -7.88 19.24
CA MET A 55 17.89 -6.50 19.11
C MET A 55 16.52 -6.37 19.75
N ILE A 56 15.63 -7.34 19.53
CA ILE A 56 14.29 -7.35 20.12
C ILE A 56 14.37 -7.48 21.65
N ALA A 57 15.20 -8.39 22.17
CA ALA A 57 15.40 -8.58 23.61
C ALA A 57 15.90 -7.28 24.28
N LYS A 58 16.90 -6.64 23.68
CA LYS A 58 17.44 -5.35 24.14
C LYS A 58 16.36 -4.26 24.11
N ALA A 59 15.60 -4.15 23.02
CA ALA A 59 14.53 -3.17 22.87
C ALA A 59 13.35 -3.41 23.81
N ALA A 60 13.08 -4.66 24.18
CA ALA A 60 12.06 -5.04 25.15
C ALA A 60 12.57 -4.96 26.59
N ASN A 61 13.86 -4.68 26.83
CA ASN A 61 14.48 -4.72 28.15
C ASN A 61 14.26 -6.08 28.87
N VAL A 62 14.42 -7.18 28.13
CA VAL A 62 14.33 -8.55 28.65
C VAL A 62 15.56 -9.36 28.23
N SER A 63 15.83 -10.47 28.91
CA SER A 63 16.91 -11.36 28.49
C SER A 63 16.55 -12.11 27.20
N ARG A 64 17.56 -12.48 26.39
CA ARG A 64 17.36 -13.33 25.22
C ARG A 64 16.64 -14.64 25.56
N ALA A 65 16.97 -15.23 26.70
CA ALA A 65 16.31 -16.43 27.21
C ALA A 65 14.82 -16.22 27.57
N THR A 66 14.41 -14.98 27.84
CA THR A 66 13.00 -14.60 28.03
C THR A 66 12.28 -14.55 26.69
N VAL A 67 12.89 -13.98 25.64
CA VAL A 67 12.30 -13.97 24.29
C VAL A 67 12.06 -15.39 23.78
N TYR A 68 13.06 -16.27 23.91
CA TYR A 68 12.95 -17.69 23.54
C TYR A 68 11.91 -18.48 24.35
N GLN A 69 11.45 -17.96 25.48
CA GLN A 69 10.35 -18.58 26.23
C GLN A 69 8.99 -18.40 25.53
N TYR A 70 8.84 -17.33 24.74
CA TYR A 70 7.58 -16.99 24.07
C TYR A 70 7.59 -17.27 22.57
N PHE A 71 8.76 -17.15 21.92
CA PHE A 71 8.89 -17.26 20.46
C PHE A 71 10.16 -18.03 20.09
N ALA A 72 10.09 -18.97 19.16
CA ALA A 72 11.27 -19.77 18.79
C ALA A 72 12.21 -18.99 17.87
N ASN A 73 11.66 -18.13 17.01
CA ASN A 73 12.40 -17.31 16.06
C ASN A 73 11.66 -15.98 15.81
N LYS A 74 12.20 -15.12 14.93
CA LYS A 74 11.59 -13.81 14.63
C LYS A 74 10.38 -13.94 13.71
N GLU A 75 10.32 -15.01 12.92
CA GLU A 75 9.19 -15.37 12.07
C GLU A 75 7.94 -15.67 12.91
N ASP A 76 8.08 -16.35 14.06
CA ASP A 76 7.00 -16.60 15.02
C ASP A 76 6.46 -15.31 15.64
N ILE A 77 7.36 -14.36 15.94
CA ILE A 77 6.99 -13.03 16.43
C ILE A 77 6.18 -12.30 15.36
N PHE A 78 6.67 -12.29 14.13
CA PHE A 78 5.99 -11.67 13.01
C PHE A 78 4.65 -12.35 12.70
N LEU A 79 4.55 -13.69 12.78
CA LEU A 79 3.29 -14.43 12.68
C LEU A 79 2.27 -13.99 13.73
N ALA A 80 2.71 -13.78 14.97
CA ALA A 80 1.83 -13.30 16.02
C ALA A 80 1.35 -11.87 15.76
N LEU A 81 2.21 -10.99 15.23
CA LEU A 81 1.83 -9.63 14.81
C LEU A 81 0.84 -9.67 13.64
N SER A 82 1.12 -10.46 12.60
CA SER A 82 0.23 -10.63 11.44
C SER A 82 -1.14 -11.15 11.85
N LYS A 83 -1.22 -12.16 12.73
CA LYS A 83 -2.50 -12.67 13.25
C LYS A 83 -3.30 -11.61 14.02
N ALA A 84 -2.62 -10.72 14.75
CA ALA A 84 -3.30 -9.61 15.42
C ALA A 84 -3.84 -8.60 14.40
N ALA A 85 -3.03 -8.21 13.42
CA ALA A 85 -3.42 -7.32 12.34
C ALA A 85 -4.63 -7.87 11.55
N SER A 86 -4.58 -9.14 11.15
CA SER A 86 -5.66 -9.80 10.41
C SER A 86 -6.98 -9.83 11.19
N ARG A 87 -6.93 -10.09 12.50
CA ARG A 87 -8.11 -10.05 13.36
C ARG A 87 -8.75 -8.66 13.38
N ASP A 88 -7.93 -7.62 13.51
CA ASP A 88 -8.43 -6.24 13.57
C ASP A 88 -8.98 -5.77 12.21
N VAL A 89 -8.31 -6.14 11.10
CA VAL A 89 -8.80 -5.87 9.73
C VAL A 89 -10.13 -6.58 9.46
N LEU A 90 -10.28 -7.85 9.84
CA LEU A 90 -11.53 -8.59 9.69
C LEU A 90 -12.65 -8.03 10.57
N SER A 91 -12.33 -7.59 11.79
CA SER A 91 -13.28 -6.90 12.67
C SER A 91 -13.76 -5.59 12.03
N LEU A 92 -12.84 -4.83 11.44
CA LEU A 92 -13.15 -3.57 10.77
C LEU A 92 -14.10 -3.74 9.56
N GLY A 93 -13.93 -4.81 8.77
CA GLY A 93 -14.85 -5.12 7.68
C GLY A 93 -16.29 -5.35 8.17
N GLY A 94 -16.46 -6.08 9.28
CA GLY A 94 -17.77 -6.27 9.92
C GLY A 94 -18.38 -5.02 10.56
N ARG A 95 -17.55 -4.02 10.90
CA ARG A 95 -17.97 -2.76 11.54
C ARG A 95 -18.38 -1.67 10.54
N LEU A 96 -18.20 -1.87 9.23
CA LEU A 96 -18.65 -0.89 8.23
C LEU A 96 -20.17 -0.69 8.36
N GLY A 97 -20.57 0.51 8.77
CA GLY A 97 -21.96 0.88 9.04
C GLY A 97 -22.82 1.02 7.77
N ARG A 98 -24.06 1.48 7.94
CA ARG A 98 -24.93 1.80 6.79
C ARG A 98 -24.26 2.90 5.96
N LEU A 99 -24.26 2.73 4.64
CA LEU A 99 -23.78 3.73 3.69
C LEU A 99 -24.96 4.35 2.96
N GLY A 100 -24.85 5.62 2.59
CA GLY A 100 -25.88 6.36 1.87
C GLY A 100 -25.51 7.83 1.66
N PRO A 101 -26.25 8.55 0.80
CA PRO A 101 -26.04 9.99 0.51
C PRO A 101 -26.59 10.91 1.61
N ASP A 102 -26.49 10.51 2.87
CA ASP A 102 -27.10 11.17 4.03
C ASP A 102 -26.09 11.31 5.20
N PRO A 103 -26.39 12.14 6.22
CA PRO A 103 -25.43 12.42 7.30
C PRO A 103 -24.93 11.18 8.04
N GLU A 104 -25.79 10.18 8.25
CA GLU A 104 -25.42 8.95 8.96
C GLU A 104 -24.48 8.10 8.09
N GLY A 105 -24.76 7.99 6.79
CA GLY A 105 -23.89 7.29 5.84
C GLY A 105 -22.49 7.90 5.75
N VAL A 106 -22.40 9.24 5.68
CA VAL A 106 -21.13 9.97 5.66
C VAL A 106 -20.37 9.79 6.98
N ALA A 107 -21.06 9.88 8.12
CA ALA A 107 -20.45 9.69 9.43
C ALA A 107 -19.93 8.25 9.62
N ALA A 108 -20.69 7.25 9.15
CA ALA A 108 -20.28 5.85 9.18
C ALA A 108 -19.01 5.62 8.35
N LEU A 109 -18.96 6.17 7.13
CA LEU A 109 -17.77 6.10 6.27
C LEU A 109 -16.56 6.78 6.93
N PHE A 110 -16.73 8.00 7.47
CA PHE A 110 -15.66 8.72 8.15
C PHE A 110 -15.09 7.95 9.34
N SER A 111 -15.98 7.42 10.21
CA SER A 111 -15.56 6.63 11.36
C SER A 111 -14.80 5.37 10.93
N TRP A 112 -15.30 4.68 9.90
CA TRP A 112 -14.66 3.49 9.36
C TRP A 112 -13.26 3.79 8.80
N LEU A 113 -13.10 4.90 8.07
CA LEU A 113 -11.79 5.32 7.55
C LEU A 113 -10.81 5.73 8.68
N LYS A 114 -11.31 6.32 9.76
CA LYS A 114 -10.48 6.60 10.95
C LYS A 114 -10.07 5.33 11.70
N ASP A 115 -10.98 4.37 11.84
CA ASP A 115 -10.66 3.09 12.45
C ASP A 115 -9.64 2.30 11.59
N TRP A 116 -9.80 2.37 10.27
CA TRP A 116 -8.83 1.86 9.30
C TRP A 116 -7.44 2.45 9.53
N ALA A 117 -7.37 3.77 9.70
CA ALA A 117 -6.13 4.47 10.00
C ALA A 117 -5.48 4.01 11.30
N GLY A 118 -6.29 3.87 12.36
CA GLY A 118 -5.81 3.38 13.65
C GLY A 118 -5.21 1.98 13.55
N ILE A 119 -5.85 1.09 12.79
CA ILE A 119 -5.33 -0.28 12.53
C ILE A 119 -4.03 -0.21 11.73
N TYR A 120 -3.97 0.64 10.70
CA TYR A 120 -2.75 0.87 9.93
C TYR A 120 -1.58 1.31 10.78
N ASP A 121 -1.80 2.29 11.66
CA ASP A 121 -0.77 2.84 12.53
C ASP A 121 -0.34 1.82 13.60
N ALA A 122 -1.29 1.07 14.18
CA ALA A 122 -1.03 0.04 15.17
C ALA A 122 -0.25 -1.15 14.60
N HIS A 123 -0.51 -1.51 13.34
CA HIS A 123 0.09 -2.67 12.67
C HIS A 123 1.05 -2.28 11.53
N ALA A 124 1.62 -1.08 11.59
CA ALA A 124 2.47 -0.54 10.53
C ALA A 124 3.64 -1.48 10.17
N ALA A 125 4.18 -2.23 11.14
CA ALA A 125 5.25 -3.21 10.90
C ALA A 125 4.81 -4.34 9.95
N VAL A 126 3.56 -4.78 10.05
CA VAL A 126 3.00 -5.81 9.18
C VAL A 126 2.72 -5.21 7.79
N PHE A 127 2.07 -4.05 7.73
CA PHE A 127 1.75 -3.39 6.45
C PHE A 127 2.98 -2.90 5.69
N ALA A 128 4.08 -2.55 6.37
CA ALA A 128 5.34 -2.18 5.74
C ALA A 128 5.96 -3.35 4.96
N GLU A 129 5.85 -4.57 5.50
CA GLU A 129 6.33 -5.82 4.89
C GLU A 129 5.32 -6.43 3.89
N PHE A 130 4.06 -6.00 3.93
CA PHE A 130 3.01 -6.33 2.95
C PHE A 130 2.41 -5.07 2.31
N PRO A 131 3.17 -4.31 1.50
CA PRO A 131 2.66 -3.09 0.87
C PRO A 131 1.55 -3.33 -0.15
N GLY A 132 1.34 -4.58 -0.58
CA GLY A 132 0.21 -4.99 -1.41
C GLY A 132 -0.72 -5.96 -0.68
N ILE A 133 -1.91 -5.52 -0.26
CA ILE A 133 -3.05 -6.44 -0.14
C ILE A 133 -3.22 -7.08 -1.53
N GLY A 134 -2.84 -8.36 -1.64
CA GLY A 134 -2.82 -9.13 -2.89
C GLY A 134 -1.47 -9.73 -3.32
N THR A 135 -0.34 -9.48 -2.64
CA THR A 135 0.94 -10.13 -3.00
C THR A 135 1.04 -11.54 -2.43
N SER A 136 0.87 -12.53 -3.32
CA SER A 136 0.69 -13.96 -3.00
C SER A 136 1.84 -14.66 -2.26
N ARG A 137 2.99 -13.99 -2.03
CA ARG A 137 4.17 -14.58 -1.36
C ARG A 137 5.09 -13.52 -0.73
N GLY A 138 4.57 -12.71 0.20
CA GLY A 138 5.41 -12.25 1.32
C GLY A 138 5.76 -13.44 2.24
N LEU A 139 6.50 -13.22 3.33
CA LEU A 139 6.81 -14.28 4.32
C LEU A 139 5.60 -15.20 4.48
N ALA A 140 5.74 -16.49 4.16
CA ALA A 140 4.65 -17.48 4.08
C ALA A 140 4.10 -17.78 5.49
N ILE A 141 3.44 -16.79 6.06
CA ILE A 141 3.09 -16.67 7.46
C ILE A 141 1.57 -16.41 7.48
N GLY A 142 0.78 -17.44 7.19
CA GLY A 142 -0.69 -17.42 7.19
C GLY A 142 -1.35 -17.38 5.80
N ASP A 143 -2.68 -17.56 5.77
CA ASP A 143 -3.52 -17.48 4.56
C ASP A 143 -4.02 -16.05 4.34
N VAL A 144 -3.09 -15.12 4.14
CA VAL A 144 -3.35 -13.68 3.91
C VAL A 144 -4.34 -13.47 2.74
N ARG A 145 -4.37 -14.40 1.78
CA ARG A 145 -5.28 -14.35 0.64
C ARG A 145 -6.72 -14.63 1.05
N ALA A 146 -6.97 -15.67 1.84
CA ALA A 146 -8.31 -15.96 2.36
C ALA A 146 -8.82 -14.86 3.31
N GLU A 147 -7.94 -14.30 4.13
CA GLU A 147 -8.29 -13.18 5.03
C GLU A 147 -8.66 -11.93 4.24
N ALA A 148 -7.85 -11.56 3.24
CA ALA A 148 -8.16 -10.45 2.34
C ALA A 148 -9.47 -10.67 1.55
N ALA A 149 -9.73 -11.90 1.11
CA ALA A 149 -10.99 -12.25 0.45
C ALA A 149 -12.19 -12.09 1.40
N THR A 150 -12.06 -12.57 2.64
CA THR A 150 -13.11 -12.45 3.67
C THR A 150 -13.42 -10.98 3.97
N PHE A 151 -12.38 -10.17 4.20
CA PHE A 151 -12.54 -8.74 4.41
C PHE A 151 -13.23 -8.06 3.20
N THR A 152 -12.79 -8.38 1.98
CA THR A 152 -13.40 -7.85 0.75
C THR A 152 -14.88 -8.23 0.64
N SER A 153 -15.24 -9.48 0.94
CA SER A 153 -16.63 -9.94 0.92
C SER A 153 -17.52 -9.24 1.95
N GLN A 154 -17.00 -8.92 3.14
CA GLN A 154 -17.75 -8.15 4.15
C GLN A 154 -18.06 -6.73 3.66
N VAL A 155 -17.08 -6.06 3.08
CA VAL A 155 -17.25 -4.71 2.50
C VAL A 155 -18.22 -4.75 1.32
N GLU A 156 -18.08 -5.73 0.43
CA GLU A 156 -18.97 -5.90 -0.72
C GLU A 156 -20.42 -6.18 -0.28
N ALA A 157 -20.62 -7.02 0.73
CA ALA A 157 -21.95 -7.30 1.26
C ALA A 157 -22.64 -6.02 1.75
N ARG A 158 -21.90 -5.10 2.38
CA ARG A 158 -22.43 -3.79 2.76
C ARG A 158 -22.77 -2.94 1.53
N LEU A 159 -21.86 -2.86 0.56
CA LEU A 159 -22.06 -2.05 -0.65
C LEU A 159 -23.19 -2.56 -1.54
N ARG A 160 -23.50 -3.86 -1.55
CA ARG A 160 -24.68 -4.41 -2.24
C ARG A 160 -26.00 -3.91 -1.67
N THR A 161 -26.02 -3.51 -0.40
CA THR A 161 -27.22 -2.96 0.27
C THR A 161 -27.27 -1.43 0.24
N ALA A 162 -26.18 -0.79 -0.18
CA ALA A 162 -26.15 0.64 -0.44
C ALA A 162 -26.72 0.88 -1.85
N ASP A 163 -27.70 1.76 -1.99
CA ASP A 163 -28.33 2.11 -3.28
C ASP A 163 -27.33 2.85 -4.21
N LEU A 164 -26.37 2.11 -4.77
CA LEU A 164 -25.30 2.64 -5.62
C LEU A 164 -25.82 2.92 -7.03
N ARG A 165 -25.72 4.17 -7.48
CA ARG A 165 -26.15 4.58 -8.82
C ARG A 165 -25.00 4.50 -9.83
N GLY A 166 -25.15 3.65 -10.84
CA GLY A 166 -24.24 3.54 -11.99
C GLY A 166 -22.83 3.04 -11.67
N LEU A 167 -22.60 2.48 -10.47
CA LEU A 167 -21.34 1.89 -10.06
C LEU A 167 -21.60 0.49 -9.52
N HIS A 168 -20.96 -0.51 -10.13
CA HIS A 168 -21.15 -1.89 -9.73
C HIS A 168 -20.58 -2.13 -8.31
N PRO A 169 -21.26 -2.87 -7.41
CA PRO A 169 -20.80 -3.07 -6.02
C PRO A 169 -19.37 -3.63 -5.93
N TYR A 170 -18.99 -4.47 -6.88
CA TYR A 170 -17.63 -4.98 -6.99
C TYR A 170 -16.58 -3.87 -7.24
N ASP A 171 -16.84 -2.98 -8.19
CA ASP A 171 -15.93 -1.87 -8.52
C ASP A 171 -15.92 -0.83 -7.40
N ALA A 172 -17.06 -0.61 -6.73
CA ALA A 172 -17.17 0.18 -5.51
C ALA A 172 -16.33 -0.39 -4.36
N THR A 173 -16.34 -1.73 -4.19
CA THR A 173 -15.53 -2.42 -3.17
C THR A 173 -14.05 -2.24 -3.45
N ALA A 174 -13.64 -2.42 -4.71
CA ALA A 174 -12.26 -2.20 -5.13
C ALA A 174 -11.82 -0.75 -4.89
N ALA A 175 -12.66 0.24 -5.25
CA ALA A 175 -12.37 1.65 -5.01
C ALA A 175 -12.21 1.94 -3.52
N LEU A 176 -13.19 1.55 -2.69
CA LEU A 176 -13.19 1.81 -1.25
C LEU A 176 -11.97 1.19 -0.56
N THR A 177 -11.64 -0.07 -0.87
CA THR A 177 -10.54 -0.79 -0.21
C THR A 177 -9.17 -0.35 -0.73
N ARG A 178 -8.98 -0.28 -2.06
CA ARG A 178 -7.67 0.00 -2.66
C ARG A 178 -7.25 1.45 -2.53
N ILE A 179 -8.16 2.41 -2.71
CA ILE A 179 -7.83 3.83 -2.56
C ILE A 179 -7.47 4.12 -1.11
N THR A 180 -8.27 3.63 -0.16
CA THR A 180 -7.97 3.75 1.28
C THR A 180 -6.61 3.15 1.61
N HIS A 181 -6.34 1.92 1.16
CA HIS A 181 -5.02 1.28 1.32
C HIS A 181 -3.88 2.17 0.81
N MET A 182 -3.97 2.67 -0.42
CA MET A 182 -2.91 3.46 -1.03
C MET A 182 -2.66 4.77 -0.31
N VAL A 183 -3.71 5.51 0.07
CA VAL A 183 -3.56 6.77 0.80
C VAL A 183 -2.83 6.55 2.13
N HIS A 184 -3.08 5.43 2.81
CA HIS A 184 -2.34 5.06 4.02
C HIS A 184 -0.88 4.70 3.75
N VAL A 185 -0.60 3.96 2.67
CA VAL A 185 0.78 3.66 2.26
C VAL A 185 1.54 4.96 1.95
N TYR A 186 0.92 5.89 1.23
CA TYR A 186 1.52 7.18 0.90
C TYR A 186 1.82 8.03 2.14
N ARG A 187 0.89 8.10 3.09
CA ARG A 187 1.06 8.78 4.39
C ARG A 187 2.17 8.15 5.21
N SER A 188 2.11 6.83 5.44
CA SER A 188 3.04 6.11 6.32
C SER A 188 4.48 6.15 5.80
N ARG A 189 4.68 6.14 4.48
CA ARG A 189 6.00 6.25 3.85
C ARG A 189 6.46 7.68 3.59
N ALA A 190 5.67 8.68 3.98
CA ALA A 190 5.94 10.10 3.69
C ALA A 190 6.29 10.34 2.20
N MET A 191 5.57 9.66 1.30
CA MET A 191 5.85 9.70 -0.14
C MET A 191 5.51 11.05 -0.77
N PHE A 192 4.51 11.74 -0.21
CA PHE A 192 3.99 13.02 -0.67
C PHE A 192 3.80 13.97 0.53
N PRO A 193 3.78 15.30 0.32
CA PRO A 193 3.65 16.29 1.38
C PRO A 193 2.19 16.41 1.88
N LEU A 194 1.62 15.33 2.40
CA LEU A 194 0.27 15.30 2.94
C LEU A 194 0.16 16.15 4.22
N PRO A 195 -0.98 16.82 4.45
CA PRO A 195 -1.19 17.64 5.64
C PRO A 195 -1.27 16.77 6.91
N ALA A 196 -0.86 17.31 8.05
CA ALA A 196 -0.90 16.57 9.32
C ALA A 196 -2.32 16.26 9.83
N THR A 197 -3.32 17.01 9.36
CA THR A 197 -4.75 16.91 9.70
C THR A 197 -5.59 17.11 8.45
N GLY A 198 -6.83 16.64 8.40
CA GLY A 198 -7.71 16.87 7.24
C GLY A 198 -7.65 15.78 6.16
N ILE A 199 -6.74 14.81 6.27
CA ILE A 199 -6.60 13.70 5.32
C ILE A 199 -7.91 12.89 5.25
N TYR A 200 -8.46 12.51 6.41
CA TYR A 200 -9.62 11.62 6.48
C TYR A 200 -10.92 12.34 6.10
N GLU A 201 -11.00 13.64 6.35
CA GLU A 201 -12.08 14.50 5.88
C GLU A 201 -12.11 14.56 4.36
N SER A 202 -10.96 14.84 3.73
CA SER A 202 -10.83 14.91 2.26
C SER A 202 -11.01 13.53 1.61
N LEU A 203 -10.47 12.47 2.21
CA LEU A 203 -10.64 11.09 1.75
C LEU A 203 -12.09 10.63 1.84
N THR A 204 -12.78 10.96 2.94
CA THR A 204 -14.22 10.67 3.10
C THR A 204 -15.01 11.39 2.04
N LEU A 205 -14.73 12.67 1.79
CA LEU A 205 -15.39 13.47 0.76
C LEU A 205 -15.20 12.84 -0.63
N ALA A 206 -13.98 12.46 -0.99
CA ALA A 206 -13.70 11.83 -2.27
C ALA A 206 -14.42 10.48 -2.42
N LEU A 207 -14.27 9.57 -1.46
CA LEU A 207 -14.88 8.24 -1.51
C LEU A 207 -16.41 8.29 -1.45
N GLN A 208 -16.98 9.19 -0.64
CA GLN A 208 -18.41 9.39 -0.58
C GLN A 208 -18.95 9.86 -1.93
N LEU A 209 -18.29 10.79 -2.60
CA LEU A 209 -18.73 11.26 -3.91
C LEU A 209 -18.52 10.20 -5.01
N MET A 210 -17.48 9.36 -4.91
CA MET A 210 -17.31 8.20 -5.80
C MET A 210 -18.49 7.21 -5.67
N LEU A 211 -18.89 6.88 -4.44
CA LEU A 211 -19.97 5.94 -4.16
C LEU A 211 -21.36 6.54 -4.41
N PHE A 212 -21.54 7.80 -4.01
CA PHE A 212 -22.81 8.54 -3.99
C PHE A 212 -22.60 9.96 -4.51
N PRO A 213 -22.50 10.16 -5.84
CA PRO A 213 -22.17 11.46 -6.44
C PRO A 213 -23.22 12.55 -6.15
N ASP A 214 -24.47 12.15 -5.89
CA ASP A 214 -25.57 13.05 -5.56
C ASP A 214 -25.57 13.51 -4.09
N THR A 215 -24.56 13.13 -3.28
CA THR A 215 -24.50 13.52 -1.86
C THR A 215 -24.49 15.05 -1.72
N PRO A 216 -25.47 15.66 -1.03
CA PRO A 216 -25.55 17.11 -0.91
C PRO A 216 -24.34 17.71 -0.18
N GLU A 217 -23.82 18.85 -0.68
CA GLU A 217 -22.66 19.51 -0.08
C GLU A 217 -22.88 19.92 1.40
N ARG A 218 -24.13 20.29 1.75
CA ARG A 218 -24.52 20.58 3.14
C ARG A 218 -24.26 19.41 4.09
N THR A 219 -24.46 18.17 3.62
CA THR A 219 -24.28 16.95 4.41
C THR A 219 -22.84 16.84 4.88
N PHE A 220 -21.87 17.09 4.00
CA PHE A 220 -20.46 17.09 4.37
C PHE A 220 -20.12 18.19 5.37
N ARG A 221 -20.64 19.40 5.18
CA ARG A 221 -20.38 20.52 6.10
C ARG A 221 -20.94 20.25 7.49
N GLU A 222 -22.12 19.64 7.60
CA GLU A 222 -22.73 19.26 8.87
C GLU A 222 -21.91 18.19 9.59
N VAL A 223 -21.61 17.08 8.90
CA VAL A 223 -20.90 15.94 9.47
C VAL A 223 -19.45 16.29 9.82
N LEU A 224 -18.70 16.92 8.91
CA LEU A 224 -17.29 17.25 9.16
C LEU A 224 -17.12 18.35 10.21
N ARG A 225 -18.10 19.26 10.40
CA ARG A 225 -18.10 20.20 11.54
C ARG A 225 -18.31 19.47 12.86
N ALA A 226 -19.25 18.54 12.91
CA ALA A 226 -19.56 17.78 14.12
C ALA A 226 -18.40 16.85 14.55
N LEU A 227 -17.59 16.39 13.59
CA LEU A 227 -16.53 15.41 13.84
C LEU A 227 -15.12 16.00 14.05
N ARG A 228 -14.95 17.33 13.95
CA ARG A 228 -13.67 18.01 14.22
C ARG A 228 -13.36 18.00 15.73
N PRO A 229 -12.25 17.38 16.19
CA PRO A 229 -11.78 17.54 17.56
C PRO A 229 -11.12 18.92 17.75
N ALA A 230 -11.13 19.43 19.00
CA ALA A 230 -10.36 20.62 19.38
C ALA A 230 -8.85 20.38 19.14
N ARG A 231 -8.19 21.35 18.49
CA ARG A 231 -6.77 21.29 18.10
C ARG A 231 -5.85 20.85 19.25
N SER A 232 -4.95 19.91 18.99
CA SER A 232 -3.78 19.61 19.84
C SER A 232 -2.48 19.91 19.08
N PRO A 233 -1.37 20.28 19.76
CA PRO A 233 -0.18 20.80 19.12
C PRO A 233 0.70 19.69 18.51
N MET A 234 1.33 20.02 17.38
CA MET A 234 2.16 19.14 16.54
C MET A 234 3.54 18.85 17.16
N LEU A 235 4.07 17.65 16.88
CA LEU A 235 5.52 17.42 16.79
C LEU A 235 5.91 17.33 15.30
N GLN A 236 6.76 18.26 14.86
CA GLN A 236 7.39 18.23 13.55
C GLN A 236 8.68 17.40 13.61
N SER A 237 8.88 16.50 12.65
CA SER A 237 10.18 15.86 12.39
C SER A 237 10.75 16.45 11.11
N LYS A 238 11.94 17.05 11.19
CA LYS A 238 12.70 17.57 10.05
C LYS A 238 13.25 16.41 9.21
N ALA A 239 13.14 16.51 7.90
CA ALA A 239 13.88 15.69 6.94
C ALA A 239 14.97 16.56 6.32
N ASP A 240 16.22 16.11 6.40
CA ASP A 240 17.37 16.80 5.82
C ASP A 240 17.41 16.62 4.30
N ALA A 241 17.64 17.72 3.59
CA ALA A 241 17.89 17.76 2.15
C ALA A 241 19.39 17.63 1.89
N GLN A 242 19.79 16.74 0.98
CA GLN A 242 21.19 16.65 0.53
C GLN A 242 21.27 16.67 -1.00
N HIS A 243 22.21 17.50 -1.47
CA HIS A 243 22.33 18.03 -2.83
C HIS A 243 22.93 17.06 -3.86
N ASP A 244 22.62 17.38 -5.12
CA ASP A 244 22.89 16.72 -6.39
C ASP A 244 24.33 16.30 -6.72
N ARG A 245 24.43 15.23 -7.51
CA ARG A 245 25.42 15.10 -8.61
C ARG A 245 24.74 14.58 -9.88
N PRO A 246 25.09 15.09 -11.07
CA PRO A 246 24.53 14.60 -12.33
C PRO A 246 25.16 13.26 -12.75
N ILE A 247 24.37 12.39 -13.37
CA ILE A 247 24.80 11.16 -14.03
C ILE A 247 24.67 11.34 -15.55
N PRO A 248 25.55 10.74 -16.37
CA PRO A 248 25.59 10.99 -17.81
C PRO A 248 24.33 10.51 -18.52
N ASP A 249 23.87 11.32 -19.46
CA ASP A 249 22.84 10.96 -20.43
C ASP A 249 23.38 9.86 -21.36
N VAL A 250 22.77 8.67 -21.32
CA VAL A 250 23.05 7.59 -22.27
C VAL A 250 21.79 7.37 -23.09
N SER A 251 21.85 7.82 -24.34
CA SER A 251 20.79 7.68 -25.33
C SER A 251 20.39 6.20 -25.50
N LEU A 252 19.16 5.87 -25.10
CA LEU A 252 18.57 4.53 -25.23
C LEU A 252 18.08 4.33 -26.68
N GLY A 253 18.95 3.76 -27.52
CA GLY A 253 18.59 3.36 -28.89
C GLY A 253 17.53 2.24 -28.95
N PRO A 254 16.95 1.97 -30.13
CA PRO A 254 15.90 0.96 -30.32
C PRO A 254 16.39 -0.44 -29.92
N THR A 255 15.59 -1.13 -29.12
CA THR A 255 15.92 -2.46 -28.61
C THR A 255 15.55 -3.56 -29.58
N SER A 256 16.46 -4.53 -29.78
CA SER A 256 16.16 -5.80 -30.44
C SER A 256 14.89 -6.46 -29.86
N PRO A 257 14.05 -7.12 -30.69
CA PRO A 257 12.85 -7.85 -30.23
C PRO A 257 13.13 -8.85 -29.10
N VAL A 258 14.32 -9.49 -29.12
CA VAL A 258 14.76 -10.42 -28.07
C VAL A 258 14.94 -9.70 -26.73
N ARG A 259 15.58 -8.53 -26.75
CA ARG A 259 15.79 -7.71 -25.54
C ARG A 259 14.45 -7.26 -24.95
N GLN A 260 13.48 -6.88 -25.79
CA GLN A 260 12.12 -6.54 -25.34
C GLN A 260 11.39 -7.74 -24.72
N ALA A 261 11.53 -8.93 -25.31
CA ALA A 261 10.94 -10.15 -24.76
C ALA A 261 11.51 -10.48 -23.37
N VAL A 262 12.83 -10.35 -23.19
CA VAL A 262 13.49 -10.54 -21.88
C VAL A 262 12.97 -9.54 -20.84
N LEU A 263 12.89 -8.25 -21.18
CA LEU A 263 12.42 -7.22 -20.24
C LEU A 263 10.95 -7.47 -19.82
N ARG A 264 10.07 -7.74 -20.78
CA ARG A 264 8.64 -8.00 -20.53
C ARG A 264 8.42 -9.21 -19.64
N THR A 265 9.09 -10.33 -19.95
CA THR A 265 8.97 -11.58 -19.17
C THR A 265 9.58 -11.43 -17.79
N SER A 266 10.72 -10.73 -17.67
CA SER A 266 11.33 -10.44 -16.37
C SER A 266 10.42 -9.57 -15.49
N SER A 267 9.80 -8.52 -16.04
CA SER A 267 8.83 -7.69 -15.31
C SER A 267 7.63 -8.51 -14.81
N ALA A 268 7.11 -9.42 -15.65
CA ALA A 268 6.04 -10.34 -15.25
C ALA A 268 6.46 -11.28 -14.11
N LEU A 269 7.60 -11.95 -14.26
CA LEU A 269 8.14 -12.86 -13.25
C LEU A 269 8.42 -12.15 -11.92
N PHE A 270 9.01 -10.95 -11.95
CA PHE A 270 9.24 -10.16 -10.75
C PHE A 270 7.93 -9.73 -10.08
N ALA A 271 6.90 -9.37 -10.85
CA ALA A 271 5.60 -9.02 -10.31
C ALA A 271 4.87 -10.21 -9.68
N GLU A 272 5.00 -11.41 -10.24
CA GLU A 272 4.31 -12.61 -9.76
C GLU A 272 5.05 -13.27 -8.59
N SER A 273 6.35 -13.51 -8.77
CA SER A 273 7.16 -14.30 -7.85
C SER A 273 8.07 -13.48 -6.92
N GLY A 274 8.21 -12.18 -7.17
CA GLY A 274 9.16 -11.31 -6.46
C GLY A 274 10.58 -11.42 -7.01
N TYR A 275 11.37 -10.35 -6.87
CA TYR A 275 12.71 -10.27 -7.45
C TYR A 275 13.67 -11.35 -6.93
N HIS A 276 13.63 -11.65 -5.64
CA HIS A 276 14.58 -12.59 -5.02
C HIS A 276 14.35 -14.04 -5.45
N ALA A 277 13.09 -14.45 -5.66
CA ALA A 277 12.72 -15.81 -6.03
C ALA A 277 13.00 -16.15 -7.51
N VAL A 278 13.14 -15.13 -8.37
CA VAL A 278 13.36 -15.33 -9.81
C VAL A 278 14.85 -15.45 -10.13
N GLY A 279 15.23 -16.49 -10.87
CA GLY A 279 16.57 -16.73 -11.39
C GLY A 279 16.72 -16.43 -12.89
N MET A 280 17.96 -16.37 -13.37
CA MET A 280 18.27 -16.17 -14.80
C MET A 280 17.73 -17.33 -15.67
N THR A 281 17.67 -18.54 -15.13
CA THR A 281 17.10 -19.70 -15.82
C THR A 281 15.60 -19.53 -16.06
N ASP A 282 14.86 -19.04 -15.07
CA ASP A 282 13.42 -18.82 -15.17
C ASP A 282 13.11 -17.75 -16.23
N ILE A 283 13.92 -16.69 -16.26
CA ILE A 283 13.81 -15.61 -17.26
C ILE A 283 14.06 -16.15 -18.68
N ALA A 284 15.14 -16.93 -18.87
CA ALA A 284 15.45 -17.50 -20.18
C ALA A 284 14.33 -18.42 -20.68
N ALA A 285 13.83 -19.29 -19.80
CA ALA A 285 12.72 -20.19 -20.10
C ALA A 285 11.44 -19.43 -20.45
N SER A 286 11.05 -18.43 -19.65
CA SER A 286 9.85 -17.61 -19.87
C SER A 286 9.94 -16.77 -21.16
N ALA A 287 11.14 -16.27 -21.49
CA ALA A 287 11.40 -15.55 -22.73
C ALA A 287 11.54 -16.47 -23.97
N ASN A 288 11.46 -17.79 -23.80
CA ASN A 288 11.67 -18.78 -24.84
C ASN A 288 13.03 -18.61 -25.58
N ILE A 289 14.10 -18.38 -24.82
CA ILE A 289 15.47 -18.25 -25.32
C ILE A 289 16.45 -19.13 -24.54
N SER A 290 17.60 -19.43 -25.14
CA SER A 290 18.65 -20.14 -24.42
C SER A 290 19.28 -19.26 -23.33
N ARG A 291 19.82 -19.87 -22.27
CA ARG A 291 20.61 -19.15 -21.25
C ARG A 291 21.78 -18.39 -21.88
N ALA A 292 22.49 -18.99 -22.85
CA ALA A 292 23.59 -18.34 -23.55
C ALA A 292 23.12 -17.08 -24.30
N THR A 293 21.95 -17.14 -24.94
CA THR A 293 21.31 -15.99 -25.57
C THR A 293 20.99 -14.91 -24.55
N LEU A 294 20.42 -15.26 -23.40
CA LEU A 294 20.13 -14.31 -22.32
C LEU A 294 21.41 -13.62 -21.82
N TYR A 295 22.46 -14.39 -21.52
CA TYR A 295 23.75 -13.87 -21.03
C TYR A 295 24.46 -12.94 -22.03
N ARG A 296 24.16 -13.05 -23.34
CA ARG A 296 24.65 -12.10 -24.35
C ARG A 296 24.05 -10.70 -24.19
N TYR A 297 22.83 -10.58 -23.66
CA TYR A 297 22.18 -9.30 -23.42
C TYR A 297 22.33 -8.82 -21.98
N TYR A 298 22.24 -9.74 -21.02
CA TYR A 298 22.24 -9.43 -19.59
C TYR A 298 23.09 -10.41 -18.81
N SER A 299 24.13 -9.90 -18.16
CA SER A 299 24.99 -10.69 -17.29
C SER A 299 24.29 -11.16 -16.02
N THR A 300 23.33 -10.36 -15.48
CA THR A 300 22.65 -10.65 -14.21
C THR A 300 21.20 -10.17 -14.24
N LYS A 301 20.35 -10.70 -13.35
CA LYS A 301 18.98 -10.19 -13.16
C LYS A 301 18.95 -8.76 -12.59
N HIS A 302 20.03 -8.33 -11.94
CA HIS A 302 20.20 -6.96 -11.46
C HIS A 302 20.30 -5.97 -12.63
N THR A 303 21.05 -6.27 -13.69
CA THR A 303 21.13 -5.37 -14.86
C THR A 303 19.81 -5.28 -15.62
N ILE A 304 19.03 -6.37 -15.62
CA ILE A 304 17.64 -6.37 -16.13
C ILE A 304 16.76 -5.43 -15.28
N LEU A 305 16.81 -5.55 -13.94
CA LEU A 305 16.03 -4.70 -13.05
C LEU A 305 16.44 -3.22 -13.17
N ALA A 306 17.73 -2.92 -13.29
CA ALA A 306 18.26 -1.57 -13.48
C ALA A 306 17.68 -0.93 -14.74
N GLU A 307 17.69 -1.66 -15.87
CA GLU A 307 17.13 -1.17 -17.12
C GLU A 307 15.60 -1.02 -17.07
N LEU A 308 14.88 -1.99 -16.48
CA LEU A 308 13.44 -1.87 -16.27
C LEU A 308 13.10 -0.63 -15.44
N THR A 309 13.89 -0.36 -14.39
CA THR A 309 13.71 0.81 -13.52
C THR A 309 13.97 2.11 -14.27
N GLN A 310 15.06 2.19 -15.02
CA GLN A 310 15.38 3.38 -15.84
C GLN A 310 14.26 3.68 -16.84
N ARG A 311 13.78 2.65 -17.56
CA ARG A 311 12.66 2.79 -18.50
C ARG A 311 11.39 3.28 -17.80
N ALA A 312 11.05 2.68 -16.65
CA ALA A 312 9.88 3.07 -15.89
C ALA A 312 9.96 4.54 -15.40
N VAL A 313 11.14 5.00 -14.98
CA VAL A 313 11.37 6.40 -14.60
C VAL A 313 11.18 7.33 -15.80
N SER A 314 11.81 7.03 -16.95
CA SER A 314 11.63 7.84 -18.15
C SER A 314 10.19 7.86 -18.66
N ASP A 315 9.47 6.73 -18.56
CA ASP A 315 8.07 6.66 -18.95
C ASP A 315 7.14 7.44 -18.01
N VAL A 316 7.36 7.38 -16.69
CA VAL A 316 6.54 8.14 -15.74
C VAL A 316 6.80 9.65 -15.83
N GLU A 317 8.04 10.07 -16.11
CA GLU A 317 8.39 11.47 -16.39
C GLU A 317 7.74 11.97 -17.68
N ARG A 318 7.76 11.14 -18.74
CA ARG A 318 7.05 11.44 -19.98
C ARG A 318 5.55 11.59 -19.75
N LEU A 319 4.93 10.68 -18.97
CA LEU A 319 3.52 10.75 -18.59
C LEU A 319 3.21 12.02 -17.78
N ALA A 320 4.06 12.40 -16.83
CA ALA A 320 3.90 13.65 -16.09
C ALA A 320 3.92 14.87 -17.03
N GLY A 321 4.85 14.88 -17.99
CA GLY A 321 4.95 15.94 -18.99
C GLY A 321 3.74 16.00 -19.93
N THR A 322 3.20 14.87 -20.37
CA THR A 322 2.00 14.84 -21.22
C THR A 322 0.74 15.24 -20.45
N LEU A 323 0.61 14.87 -19.18
CA LEU A 323 -0.50 15.32 -18.32
C LEU A 323 -0.49 16.85 -18.17
N THR A 324 0.69 17.40 -17.89
CA THR A 324 0.88 18.85 -17.70
C THR A 324 0.50 19.64 -18.94
N ARG A 325 0.87 19.16 -20.14
CA ARG A 325 0.57 19.84 -21.42
C ARG A 325 -0.85 19.62 -21.92
N GLY A 326 -1.38 18.40 -21.77
CA GLY A 326 -2.69 18.02 -22.29
C GLY A 326 -3.85 18.46 -21.40
N GLY A 327 -3.60 18.64 -20.11
CA GLY A 327 -4.62 19.05 -19.15
C GLY A 327 -5.80 18.09 -19.10
N ILE A 328 -6.97 18.63 -18.70
CA ILE A 328 -8.17 17.81 -18.48
C ILE A 328 -8.74 17.23 -19.79
N GLY A 329 -8.58 17.94 -20.91
CA GLY A 329 -9.14 17.55 -22.21
C GLY A 329 -8.52 16.27 -22.78
N ALA A 330 -7.27 15.97 -22.42
CA ALA A 330 -6.57 14.75 -22.85
C ALA A 330 -6.61 13.62 -21.80
N LEU A 331 -7.30 13.82 -20.67
CA LEU A 331 -7.17 12.94 -19.51
C LEU A 331 -7.61 11.50 -19.80
N THR A 332 -8.67 11.28 -20.57
CA THR A 332 -9.15 9.92 -20.90
C THR A 332 -8.09 9.10 -21.63
N GLU A 333 -7.48 9.67 -22.67
CA GLU A 333 -6.40 9.02 -23.42
C GLU A 333 -5.16 8.84 -22.56
N TRP A 334 -4.83 9.87 -21.77
CA TRP A 334 -3.70 9.85 -20.86
C TRP A 334 -3.83 8.75 -19.79
N ILE A 335 -5.02 8.53 -19.22
CA ILE A 335 -5.27 7.46 -18.25
C ILE A 335 -5.04 6.11 -18.92
N ALA A 336 -5.47 5.91 -20.17
CA ALA A 336 -5.22 4.66 -20.89
C ALA A 336 -3.71 4.40 -21.08
N ASP A 337 -2.93 5.44 -21.38
CA ASP A 337 -1.47 5.35 -21.44
C ASP A 337 -0.86 5.03 -20.08
N TYR A 338 -1.37 5.63 -19.00
CA TYR A 338 -0.96 5.35 -17.63
C TYR A 338 -1.23 3.89 -17.22
N VAL A 339 -2.40 3.34 -17.58
CA VAL A 339 -2.73 1.93 -17.33
C VAL A 339 -1.74 1.01 -18.03
N ARG A 340 -1.40 1.30 -19.30
CA ARG A 340 -0.39 0.53 -20.04
C ARG A 340 0.97 0.60 -19.38
N PHE A 341 1.39 1.79 -18.92
CA PHE A 341 2.62 1.97 -18.17
C PHE A 341 2.64 1.12 -16.89
N GLN A 342 1.61 1.19 -16.05
CA GLN A 342 1.53 0.41 -14.81
C GLN A 342 1.62 -1.09 -15.07
N ARG A 343 0.93 -1.59 -16.12
CA ARG A 343 1.00 -3.00 -16.51
C ARG A 343 2.39 -3.43 -16.95
N GLN A 344 3.14 -2.57 -17.64
CA GLN A 344 4.51 -2.86 -18.06
C GLN A 344 5.51 -2.75 -16.90
N ALA A 345 5.31 -1.76 -16.03
CA ALA A 345 6.18 -1.45 -14.90
C ALA A 345 5.88 -2.30 -13.64
N ARG A 346 4.85 -3.16 -13.64
CA ARG A 346 4.41 -3.94 -12.47
C ARG A 346 5.52 -4.65 -11.69
N GLY A 347 6.53 -5.18 -12.37
CA GLY A 347 7.69 -5.82 -11.72
C GLY A 347 8.58 -4.81 -10.99
N VAL A 348 8.79 -3.64 -11.57
CA VAL A 348 9.51 -2.50 -10.96
C VAL A 348 8.71 -1.94 -9.79
N THR A 349 7.40 -1.72 -9.99
CA THR A 349 6.48 -1.23 -8.95
C THR A 349 6.54 -2.14 -7.73
N ARG A 350 6.44 -3.47 -7.91
CA ARG A 350 6.59 -4.43 -6.82
C ARG A 350 7.97 -4.36 -6.17
N ALA A 351 9.04 -4.38 -6.97
CA ALA A 351 10.41 -4.30 -6.45
C ALA A 351 10.67 -2.99 -5.67
N TRP A 352 10.04 -1.89 -6.06
CA TRP A 352 10.13 -0.63 -5.34
C TRP A 352 9.34 -0.66 -4.03
N PHE A 353 8.10 -1.15 -4.05
CA PHE A 353 7.29 -1.27 -2.83
C PHE A 353 7.90 -2.21 -1.79
N ASP A 354 8.48 -3.33 -2.22
CA ASP A 354 9.13 -4.32 -1.34
C ASP A 354 10.58 -3.90 -0.95
N GLY A 355 11.02 -2.68 -1.28
CA GLY A 355 12.34 -2.14 -0.92
C GLY A 355 13.52 -2.74 -1.71
N THR A 356 13.26 -3.63 -2.67
CA THR A 356 14.29 -4.21 -3.54
C THR A 356 15.00 -3.13 -4.35
N VAL A 357 14.29 -2.12 -4.86
CA VAL A 357 14.94 -1.02 -5.60
C VAL A 357 15.90 -0.25 -4.70
N ALA A 358 15.54 0.07 -3.46
CA ALA A 358 16.43 0.80 -2.55
C ALA A 358 17.66 -0.03 -2.12
N THR A 359 17.53 -1.36 -2.05
CA THR A 359 18.64 -2.25 -1.67
C THR A 359 19.53 -2.64 -2.85
N GLN A 360 18.97 -2.75 -4.05
CA GLN A 360 19.68 -3.18 -5.25
C GLN A 360 20.13 -2.00 -6.11
N LEU A 361 19.44 -0.86 -6.08
CA LEU A 361 19.66 0.27 -6.99
C LEU A 361 19.63 1.61 -6.20
N CYS A 362 19.91 2.70 -6.90
CA CYS A 362 19.66 4.04 -6.37
C CYS A 362 18.16 4.36 -6.46
N GLU A 363 17.52 4.72 -5.35
CA GLU A 363 16.08 5.05 -5.31
C GLU A 363 15.79 6.49 -5.78
N ALA A 364 16.79 7.38 -5.79
CA ALA A 364 16.59 8.80 -6.10
C ALA A 364 15.87 9.07 -7.44
N PRO A 365 16.18 8.37 -8.56
CA PRO A 365 15.45 8.54 -9.81
C PRO A 365 13.98 8.13 -9.72
N VAL A 366 13.67 7.06 -8.98
CA VAL A 366 12.28 6.63 -8.75
C VAL A 366 11.53 7.69 -7.96
N ARG A 367 12.15 8.26 -6.91
CA ARG A 367 11.56 9.37 -6.16
C ARG A 367 11.35 10.62 -7.03
N HIS A 368 12.26 10.91 -7.96
CA HIS A 368 12.11 12.02 -8.90
C HIS A 368 10.91 11.80 -9.82
N GLY A 369 10.79 10.64 -10.46
CA GLY A 369 9.65 10.30 -11.31
C GLY A 369 8.31 10.31 -10.55
N VAL A 370 8.29 9.80 -9.32
CA VAL A 370 7.14 9.90 -8.40
C VAL A 370 6.77 11.35 -8.10
N SER A 371 7.76 12.21 -7.85
CA SER A 371 7.54 13.63 -7.57
C SER A 371 7.00 14.36 -8.81
N ALA A 372 7.50 14.01 -10.00
CA ALA A 372 7.05 14.58 -11.27
C ALA A 372 5.58 14.26 -11.54
N ILE A 373 5.15 13.00 -11.41
CA ILE A 373 3.75 12.62 -11.64
C ILE A 373 2.81 13.23 -10.60
N TYR A 374 3.24 13.35 -9.35
CA TYR A 374 2.48 14.05 -8.31
C TYR A 374 2.36 15.54 -8.60
N GLY A 375 3.45 16.21 -8.99
CA GLY A 375 3.43 17.61 -9.40
C GLY A 375 2.48 17.85 -10.58
N ALA A 376 2.49 16.97 -11.57
CA ALA A 376 1.58 17.05 -12.72
C ALA A 376 0.11 16.84 -12.32
N ALA A 377 -0.18 15.86 -11.45
CA ALA A 377 -1.53 15.63 -10.94
C ALA A 377 -2.03 16.82 -10.10
N LYS A 378 -1.19 17.37 -9.22
CA LYS A 378 -1.51 18.57 -8.44
C LYS A 378 -1.76 19.78 -9.34
N GLY A 379 -0.89 20.01 -10.32
CA GLY A 379 -1.04 21.11 -11.28
C GLY A 379 -2.32 20.99 -12.11
N LEU A 380 -2.70 19.79 -12.53
CA LEU A 380 -3.99 19.54 -13.17
C LEU A 380 -5.15 19.89 -12.23
N LEU A 381 -5.12 19.41 -10.99
CA LEU A 381 -6.23 19.59 -10.04
C LEU A 381 -6.38 21.03 -9.56
N ASP A 382 -5.31 21.82 -9.57
CA ASP A 382 -5.35 23.26 -9.28
C ASP A 382 -6.16 24.05 -10.34
N THR A 383 -6.38 23.46 -11.52
CA THR A 383 -7.21 24.07 -12.59
C THR A 383 -8.69 23.71 -12.52
N VAL A 384 -9.11 22.86 -11.58
CA VAL A 384 -10.51 22.43 -11.46
C VAL A 384 -11.14 22.91 -10.16
N ASP A 385 -12.45 23.13 -10.19
CA ASP A 385 -13.20 23.40 -8.97
C ASP A 385 -13.33 22.10 -8.14
N LEU A 386 -12.47 21.97 -7.14
CA LEU A 386 -12.50 20.85 -6.19
C LEU A 386 -13.74 20.93 -5.29
N PRO A 387 -14.28 19.79 -4.82
CA PRO A 387 -15.33 19.77 -3.82
C PRO A 387 -14.98 20.59 -2.57
N ALA A 388 -15.93 21.38 -2.07
CA ALA A 388 -15.70 22.26 -0.93
C ALA A 388 -15.16 21.51 0.31
N GLY A 389 -14.05 22.01 0.86
CA GLY A 389 -13.38 21.39 2.01
C GLY A 389 -12.37 20.29 1.67
N MET A 390 -12.19 19.98 0.38
CA MET A 390 -11.12 19.09 -0.08
C MET A 390 -9.77 19.81 -0.07
N ASP A 391 -8.77 19.18 0.54
CA ASP A 391 -7.38 19.63 0.46
C ASP A 391 -6.76 19.21 -0.88
N LEU A 392 -6.05 20.12 -1.55
CA LEU A 392 -5.47 19.89 -2.88
C LEU A 392 -4.40 18.78 -2.87
N ASP A 393 -3.58 18.70 -1.82
CA ASP A 393 -2.55 17.67 -1.72
C ASP A 393 -3.17 16.30 -1.49
N VAL A 394 -4.23 16.23 -0.67
CA VAL A 394 -5.00 15.00 -0.51
C VAL A 394 -5.73 14.62 -1.80
N ALA A 395 -6.29 15.59 -2.55
CA ALA A 395 -6.94 15.35 -3.83
C ALA A 395 -5.97 14.76 -4.87
N ALA A 396 -4.76 15.31 -4.98
CA ALA A 396 -3.71 14.79 -5.86
C ALA A 396 -3.31 13.37 -5.48
N VAL A 397 -3.22 13.08 -4.19
CA VAL A 397 -2.90 11.74 -3.70
C VAL A 397 -4.05 10.75 -3.94
N VAL A 398 -5.31 11.17 -3.78
CA VAL A 398 -6.47 10.35 -4.14
C VAL A 398 -6.52 10.08 -5.65
N PHE A 399 -6.21 11.08 -6.47
CA PHE A 399 -6.08 10.92 -7.92
C PHE A 399 -5.05 9.82 -8.25
N LEU A 400 -3.85 9.90 -7.69
CA LEU A 400 -2.82 8.87 -7.88
C LEU A 400 -3.22 7.51 -7.31
N ALA A 401 -3.94 7.46 -6.20
CA ALA A 401 -4.44 6.21 -5.62
C ALA A 401 -5.45 5.51 -6.55
N VAL A 402 -6.35 6.27 -7.17
CA VAL A 402 -7.27 5.77 -8.21
C VAL A 402 -6.47 5.20 -9.38
N LEU A 403 -5.51 5.97 -9.89
CA LEU A 403 -4.70 5.53 -11.02
C LEU A 403 -3.83 4.31 -10.71
N GLY A 404 -3.26 4.22 -9.52
CA GLY A 404 -2.30 3.17 -9.16
C GLY A 404 -2.94 1.79 -9.11
N ARG A 405 -3.93 1.59 -8.24
CA ARG A 405 -4.42 0.24 -7.90
C ARG A 405 -5.69 -0.18 -8.64
N MET A 406 -6.37 0.74 -9.33
CA MET A 406 -7.48 0.34 -10.22
C MET A 406 -6.98 -0.24 -11.55
N THR A 407 -5.67 -0.27 -11.78
CA THR A 407 -5.04 -0.98 -12.90
C THR A 407 -4.99 -2.49 -12.70
N GLU A 408 -5.01 -2.96 -11.45
CA GLU A 408 -5.11 -4.39 -11.14
C GLU A 408 -6.51 -4.89 -11.47
N PRO A 409 -6.65 -6.14 -11.98
CA PRO A 409 -7.94 -6.70 -12.31
C PRO A 409 -8.92 -6.51 -11.16
N THR A 410 -10.04 -5.82 -11.44
CA THR A 410 -11.14 -5.79 -10.49
C THR A 410 -11.82 -7.14 -10.60
N PHE A 411 -12.40 -7.54 -11.72
CA PHE A 411 -13.27 -8.73 -11.79
C PHE A 411 -12.58 -10.12 -11.93
N VAL A 412 -13.20 -11.16 -11.37
CA VAL A 412 -12.91 -12.58 -11.69
C VAL A 412 -13.76 -13.00 -12.90
N GLY A 413 -13.20 -13.03 -14.11
CA GLY A 413 -13.82 -13.71 -15.26
C GLY A 413 -14.11 -12.89 -16.54
N GLY A 414 -13.33 -11.86 -16.87
CA GLY A 414 -13.40 -11.19 -18.17
C GLY A 414 -12.01 -10.91 -18.74
N ALA A 415 -11.90 -10.79 -20.06
CA ALA A 415 -10.64 -10.38 -20.70
C ALA A 415 -10.22 -8.98 -20.22
N GLU A 416 -8.95 -8.84 -19.84
CA GLU A 416 -8.32 -7.55 -19.54
C GLU A 416 -8.54 -6.58 -20.71
N CYS A 417 -9.01 -5.37 -20.40
CA CYS A 417 -8.93 -4.30 -21.37
C CYS A 417 -8.49 -3.04 -20.63
N ASP A 418 -7.32 -2.50 -21.00
CA ASP A 418 -6.79 -1.23 -20.49
C ASP A 418 -7.86 -0.13 -20.53
N ALA A 419 -8.72 -0.17 -21.57
CA ALA A 419 -9.83 0.76 -21.73
C ALA A 419 -10.92 0.62 -20.65
N ARG A 420 -11.17 -0.58 -20.10
CA ARG A 420 -12.13 -0.75 -18.98
C ARG A 420 -11.58 -0.14 -17.70
N ALA A 421 -10.33 -0.43 -17.35
CA ALA A 421 -9.69 0.15 -16.17
C ALA A 421 -9.66 1.69 -16.27
N ALA A 422 -9.28 2.21 -17.45
CA ALA A 422 -9.28 3.64 -17.72
C ALA A 422 -10.68 4.27 -17.58
N ARG A 423 -11.73 3.62 -18.13
CA ARG A 423 -13.12 4.08 -17.96
C ARG A 423 -13.56 4.11 -16.51
N LEU A 424 -13.24 3.08 -15.73
CA LEU A 424 -13.58 3.03 -14.31
C LEU A 424 -12.86 4.13 -13.53
N MET A 425 -11.56 4.35 -13.78
CA MET A 425 -10.82 5.46 -13.16
C MET A 425 -11.46 6.81 -13.50
N MET A 426 -11.77 7.04 -14.78
CA MET A 426 -12.39 8.29 -15.21
C MET A 426 -13.78 8.49 -14.60
N ASP A 427 -14.60 7.43 -14.49
CA ASP A 427 -15.90 7.48 -13.82
C ASP A 427 -15.74 7.83 -12.32
N LEU A 428 -14.83 7.17 -11.59
CA LEU A 428 -14.56 7.48 -10.18
C LEU A 428 -14.08 8.92 -9.98
N LEU A 429 -13.17 9.40 -10.83
CA LEU A 429 -12.64 10.75 -10.75
C LEU A 429 -13.72 11.80 -11.05
N THR A 430 -14.50 11.62 -12.13
CA THR A 430 -15.59 12.55 -12.52
C THR A 430 -16.79 12.51 -11.58
N ARG A 431 -17.00 11.42 -10.83
CA ARG A 431 -17.97 11.39 -9.73
C ARG A 431 -17.54 12.24 -8.53
N SER A 432 -16.23 12.46 -8.35
CA SER A 432 -15.65 13.02 -7.14
C SER A 432 -14.81 14.28 -7.38
N ILE A 433 -13.50 14.13 -7.55
CA ILE A 433 -12.53 15.23 -7.57
C ILE A 433 -12.55 16.02 -8.89
N LEU A 434 -13.08 15.43 -9.96
CA LEU A 434 -13.28 16.07 -11.27
C LEU A 434 -14.77 16.33 -11.56
N ARG A 435 -15.62 16.46 -10.54
CA ARG A 435 -17.08 16.63 -10.71
C ARG A 435 -17.51 17.88 -11.48
N SER A 436 -16.67 18.91 -11.50
CA SER A 436 -16.87 20.16 -12.25
C SER A 436 -16.53 20.02 -13.74
N VAL A 437 -15.87 18.91 -14.13
CA VAL A 437 -15.48 18.63 -15.50
C VAL A 437 -16.65 18.01 -16.27
N PRO A 438 -17.02 18.55 -17.45
CA PRO A 438 -18.05 17.94 -18.29
C PRO A 438 -17.70 16.49 -18.60
N ARG A 439 -18.67 15.57 -18.46
CA ARG A 439 -18.43 14.17 -18.84
C ARG A 439 -18.18 14.11 -20.35
N PRO A 440 -17.09 13.45 -20.81
CA PRO A 440 -16.95 13.17 -22.22
C PRO A 440 -18.14 12.32 -22.68
N LEU A 441 -18.78 12.74 -23.78
CA LEU A 441 -19.95 12.09 -24.39
C LEU A 441 -19.66 10.66 -24.84
#